data_AF-I7M0S1-F1
#
_entry.id   AF-I7M0S1-F1
#
_cell.length_a   1.000
_cell.length_b   1.000
_cell.length_c   1.000
_cell.angle_alpha   90.00
_cell.angle_beta   90.00
_cell.angle_gamma   90.00
#
_symmetry.space_group_name_H-M   'P 1'
#
loop_
_entity.id
_entity.type
_entity.pdbx_description
1 polymer ?
#
loop_
_entity_poly.entity_id
_entity_poly.type
_entity_poly.pdbx_seq_one_letter_code
_entity_poly.pdbx_strand_id
1 'polypeptide(L)'
;MSRNRRSFSQQNYQKDTSLIETSVNLTQKDIDQYTRKLEFERKRAYGTQQALDELKKDIENRKTRIRQLKLITEKSVNRKTSAALSNLRKSCENHKKQYNTLLDEINLVKMQINKLRRERASFLEEYVQAEQELENYSKEVETLNKINEARREEDVDRQIKLLELKEAKNQELSNYESQFNTMKETFLKKKLVLDKEQTHNKLFKEDDNMYENHDTLSVLKNRLKKIIFRNKNKVRILDDYMRNLTIIDDGFNQIKEQTGMTDIVEIQNTFIKSEEQNHQLLTYSDLLNQQIDNLEDVTKDIERKISDQEKENSIRQQILNGVPDEDKLKAKISAILQTKQIPITQFQQLLDEVFPYLEQMLLGLAESKFNTQFPYKLFEYQNGILLNEGTVDLYLSDLETYIMELLKYIAKKNGLSNAYTSALLIEGIPEKDFSAKKQVEQQPNIPITNNQETDENNPSFLNDNQLYNYQSFKDHAINILDKKKQYQSVPNNVDSSPQQKNLDSGPNKVLRGNYMK
;
A
#
# COMPACT_ATOMS: atom_id res chain seq x y z
N MET A 1 -31.57 -40.36 -168.87
CA MET A 1 -30.14 -40.16 -168.59
C MET A 1 -29.99 -39.14 -167.47
N SER A 2 -29.17 -39.42 -166.45
CA SER A 2 -28.46 -38.45 -165.55
C SER A 2 -29.30 -37.50 -164.69
N ARG A 3 -28.92 -37.01 -163.49
CA ARG A 3 -27.83 -37.22 -162.52
C ARG A 3 -28.21 -36.39 -161.26
N ASN A 4 -27.84 -36.89 -160.07
CA ASN A 4 -27.37 -36.19 -158.85
C ASN A 4 -27.99 -34.84 -158.38
N ARG A 5 -28.66 -34.81 -157.20
CA ARG A 5 -28.18 -34.46 -155.81
C ARG A 5 -28.00 -32.94 -155.56
N ARG A 6 -28.93 -32.31 -154.81
CA ARG A 6 -28.95 -32.03 -153.34
C ARG A 6 -28.01 -30.90 -152.87
N SER A 7 -28.58 -29.77 -152.43
CA SER A 7 -28.43 -29.18 -151.08
C SER A 7 -29.03 -27.76 -151.01
N PHE A 8 -30.06 -27.57 -150.17
CA PHE A 8 -30.65 -26.26 -149.86
C PHE A 8 -30.85 -26.18 -148.32
N SER A 9 -30.54 -25.01 -147.76
CA SER A 9 -30.85 -24.52 -146.39
C SER A 9 -29.97 -24.97 -145.20
N GLN A 10 -28.89 -24.21 -144.93
CA GLN A 10 -28.29 -24.02 -143.60
C GLN A 10 -27.56 -22.68 -143.57
N GLN A 11 -28.22 -21.58 -143.21
CA GLN A 11 -27.51 -20.30 -142.97
C GLN A 11 -28.16 -19.38 -141.93
N ASN A 12 -29.35 -19.70 -141.40
CA ASN A 12 -30.05 -18.85 -140.42
C ASN A 12 -29.94 -19.30 -138.94
N TYR A 13 -29.20 -20.37 -138.62
CA TYR A 13 -29.03 -20.86 -137.23
C TYR A 13 -27.73 -20.45 -136.53
N GLN A 14 -26.79 -19.79 -137.23
CA GLN A 14 -25.46 -19.43 -136.69
C GLN A 14 -25.38 -18.01 -136.08
N LYS A 15 -26.37 -17.14 -136.33
CA LYS A 15 -26.37 -15.76 -135.77
C LYS A 15 -27.01 -15.68 -134.38
N ASP A 16 -28.03 -16.48 -134.09
CA ASP A 16 -28.65 -16.50 -132.76
C ASP A 16 -27.79 -17.24 -131.74
N THR A 17 -27.02 -18.24 -132.16
CA THR A 17 -26.06 -18.95 -131.29
C THR A 17 -24.88 -18.09 -130.87
N SER A 18 -24.36 -17.19 -131.73
CA SER A 18 -23.25 -16.31 -131.33
C SER A 18 -23.68 -15.18 -130.39
N LEU A 19 -24.91 -14.69 -130.50
CA LEU A 19 -25.50 -13.74 -129.55
C LEU A 19 -25.77 -14.40 -128.20
N ILE A 20 -26.27 -15.64 -128.21
CA ILE A 20 -26.45 -16.45 -126.99
C ILE A 20 -25.09 -16.72 -126.34
N GLU A 21 -24.06 -17.13 -127.07
CA GLU A 21 -22.71 -17.34 -126.53
C GLU A 21 -22.09 -16.07 -125.93
N THR A 22 -22.31 -14.91 -126.56
CA THR A 22 -21.83 -13.62 -126.03
C THR A 22 -22.54 -13.25 -124.74
N SER A 23 -23.86 -13.49 -124.66
CA SER A 23 -24.65 -13.29 -123.44
C SER A 23 -24.24 -14.25 -122.32
N VAL A 24 -23.99 -15.52 -122.65
CA VAL A 24 -23.51 -16.55 -121.71
C VAL A 24 -22.14 -16.16 -121.15
N ASN A 25 -21.21 -15.69 -121.98
CA ASN A 25 -19.89 -15.23 -121.54
C ASN A 25 -19.94 -13.97 -120.66
N LEU A 26 -20.87 -13.05 -120.93
CA LEU A 26 -21.11 -11.90 -120.06
C LEU A 26 -21.68 -12.34 -118.71
N THR A 27 -22.70 -13.22 -118.72
CA THR A 27 -23.26 -13.76 -117.47
C THR A 27 -22.24 -14.58 -116.69
N GLN A 28 -21.33 -15.30 -117.35
CA GLN A 28 -20.25 -16.03 -116.68
C GLN A 28 -19.24 -15.08 -116.03
N LYS A 29 -18.87 -14.00 -116.72
CA LYS A 29 -18.02 -12.95 -116.13
C LYS A 29 -18.70 -12.26 -114.94
N ASP A 30 -20.01 -12.03 -115.01
CA ASP A 30 -20.78 -11.46 -113.92
C ASP A 30 -20.83 -12.44 -112.74
N ILE A 31 -21.08 -13.73 -112.99
CA ILE A 31 -21.03 -14.79 -111.96
C ILE A 31 -19.66 -14.83 -111.29
N ASP A 32 -18.56 -14.78 -112.05
CA ASP A 32 -17.20 -14.80 -111.50
C ASP A 32 -16.90 -13.53 -110.69
N GLN A 33 -17.36 -12.36 -111.15
CA GLN A 33 -17.23 -11.10 -110.41
C GLN A 33 -18.02 -11.12 -109.10
N TYR A 34 -19.26 -11.62 -109.12
CA TYR A 34 -20.08 -11.77 -107.93
C TYR A 34 -19.48 -12.80 -106.97
N THR A 35 -18.93 -13.89 -107.49
CA THR A 35 -18.25 -14.92 -106.68
C THR A 35 -17.03 -14.34 -105.98
N ARG A 36 -16.18 -13.58 -106.70
CA ARG A 36 -15.02 -12.89 -106.09
C ARG A 36 -15.44 -11.84 -105.06
N LYS A 37 -16.47 -11.05 -105.35
CA LYS A 37 -17.01 -10.08 -104.37
C LYS A 37 -17.55 -10.79 -103.13
N LEU A 38 -18.25 -11.90 -103.31
CA LEU A 38 -18.80 -12.70 -102.23
C LEU A 38 -17.70 -13.34 -101.39
N GLU A 39 -16.63 -13.84 -102.00
CA GLU A 39 -15.44 -14.33 -101.29
C GLU A 39 -14.71 -13.23 -100.53
N PHE A 40 -14.57 -12.05 -101.13
CA PHE A 40 -13.98 -10.88 -100.47
C PHE A 40 -14.80 -10.45 -99.25
N GLU A 41 -16.13 -10.39 -99.39
CA GLU A 41 -17.04 -10.09 -98.28
C GLU A 41 -17.04 -11.20 -97.22
N ARG A 42 -16.94 -12.48 -97.59
CA ARG A 42 -16.77 -13.58 -96.63
C ARG A 42 -15.47 -13.45 -95.85
N LYS A 43 -14.36 -13.13 -96.50
CA LYS A 43 -13.06 -12.91 -95.85
C LYS A 43 -13.10 -11.69 -94.93
N ARG A 44 -13.75 -10.61 -95.37
CA ARG A 44 -13.97 -9.41 -94.55
C ARG A 44 -14.83 -9.72 -93.32
N ALA A 45 -15.94 -10.42 -93.51
CA ALA A 45 -16.85 -10.84 -92.45
C ALA A 45 -16.14 -11.72 -91.42
N TYR A 46 -15.32 -12.68 -91.88
CA TYR A 46 -14.48 -13.50 -91.01
C TYR A 46 -13.48 -12.67 -90.21
N GLY A 47 -12.78 -11.72 -90.86
CA GLY A 47 -11.86 -10.81 -90.17
C GLY A 47 -12.55 -9.94 -89.11
N THR A 48 -13.74 -9.42 -89.40
CA THR A 48 -14.54 -8.67 -88.42
C THR A 48 -15.07 -9.54 -87.28
N GLN A 49 -15.41 -10.80 -87.57
CA GLN A 49 -15.85 -11.76 -86.55
C GLN A 49 -14.71 -12.12 -85.60
N GLN A 50 -13.52 -12.37 -86.14
CA GLN A 50 -12.32 -12.61 -85.33
C GLN A 50 -12.00 -11.40 -84.44
N ALA A 51 -12.04 -10.18 -84.99
CA ALA A 51 -11.83 -8.95 -84.22
C ALA A 51 -12.90 -8.77 -83.12
N LEU A 52 -14.16 -9.13 -83.38
CA LEU A 52 -15.22 -9.11 -82.37
C LEU A 52 -14.96 -10.12 -81.24
N ASP A 53 -14.48 -11.32 -81.56
CA ASP A 53 -14.21 -12.35 -80.56
C ASP A 53 -12.97 -12.02 -79.71
N GLU A 54 -11.94 -11.42 -80.31
CA GLU A 54 -10.80 -10.83 -79.58
C GLU A 54 -11.26 -9.70 -78.65
N LEU A 55 -12.11 -8.79 -79.14
CA LEU A 55 -12.62 -7.67 -78.34
C LEU A 55 -13.55 -8.14 -77.21
N LYS A 56 -14.33 -9.21 -77.41
CA LYS A 56 -15.11 -9.86 -76.33
C LYS A 56 -14.20 -10.46 -75.27
N LYS A 57 -13.12 -11.15 -75.66
CA LYS A 57 -12.13 -11.69 -74.71
C LYS A 57 -11.48 -10.56 -73.91
N ASP A 58 -11.14 -9.44 -74.55
CA ASP A 58 -10.59 -8.27 -73.87
C ASP A 58 -11.59 -7.63 -72.90
N ILE A 59 -12.87 -7.54 -73.27
CA ILE A 59 -13.92 -7.07 -72.37
C ILE A 59 -14.05 -7.99 -71.15
N GLU A 60 -14.06 -9.31 -71.33
CA GLU A 60 -14.15 -10.25 -70.21
C GLU A 60 -12.90 -10.17 -69.32
N ASN A 61 -11.71 -10.06 -69.89
CA ASN A 61 -10.46 -9.82 -69.14
C ASN A 61 -10.49 -8.50 -68.35
N ARG A 62 -11.06 -7.43 -68.91
CA ARG A 62 -11.26 -6.17 -68.19
C ARG A 62 -12.29 -6.31 -67.07
N LYS A 63 -13.39 -7.03 -67.29
CA LYS A 63 -14.40 -7.30 -66.25
C LYS A 63 -13.83 -8.09 -65.08
N THR A 64 -13.05 -9.15 -65.33
CA THR A 64 -12.41 -9.93 -64.27
C THR A 64 -11.41 -9.09 -63.48
N ARG A 65 -10.60 -8.26 -64.17
CA ARG A 65 -9.68 -7.32 -63.51
C ARG A 65 -10.42 -6.29 -62.64
N ILE A 66 -11.52 -5.72 -63.12
CA ILE A 66 -12.35 -4.78 -62.34
C ILE A 66 -12.93 -5.48 -61.10
N ARG A 67 -13.41 -6.74 -61.22
CA ARG A 67 -13.89 -7.51 -60.06
C ARG A 67 -12.80 -7.74 -59.02
N GLN A 68 -11.58 -8.09 -59.46
CA GLN A 68 -10.44 -8.28 -58.56
C GLN A 68 -10.06 -6.97 -57.85
N LEU A 69 -10.03 -5.85 -58.56
CA LEU A 69 -9.77 -4.54 -57.97
C LEU A 69 -10.82 -4.16 -56.92
N LYS A 70 -12.12 -4.38 -57.21
CA LYS A 70 -13.19 -4.16 -56.23
C LYS A 70 -12.98 -5.00 -54.97
N LEU A 71 -12.68 -6.29 -55.11
CA LEU A 71 -12.39 -7.18 -53.97
C LEU A 71 -11.18 -6.71 -53.14
N ILE A 72 -10.12 -6.21 -53.78
CA ILE A 72 -8.95 -5.68 -53.06
C ILE A 72 -9.32 -4.41 -52.31
N THR A 73 -10.07 -3.49 -52.94
CA THR A 73 -10.52 -2.25 -52.28
C THR A 73 -11.41 -2.54 -51.09
N GLU A 74 -12.38 -3.44 -51.23
CA GLU A 74 -13.28 -3.85 -50.15
C GLU A 74 -12.53 -4.52 -48.99
N LYS A 75 -11.58 -5.43 -49.29
CA LYS A 75 -10.70 -6.01 -48.27
C LYS A 75 -9.87 -4.95 -47.54
N SER A 76 -9.38 -3.94 -48.25
CA SER A 76 -8.61 -2.85 -47.62
C SER A 76 -9.48 -1.96 -46.71
N VAL A 77 -10.71 -1.64 -47.12
CA VAL A 77 -11.66 -0.87 -46.31
C VAL A 77 -12.07 -1.69 -45.09
N ASN A 78 -12.38 -2.97 -45.25
CA ASN A 78 -12.72 -3.87 -44.14
C ASN A 78 -11.57 -4.05 -43.14
N ARG A 79 -10.32 -4.07 -43.60
CA ARG A 79 -9.15 -4.08 -42.71
C ARG A 79 -9.05 -2.77 -41.91
N LYS A 80 -9.24 -1.62 -42.57
CA LYS A 80 -9.22 -0.30 -41.89
C LYS A 80 -10.34 -0.18 -40.86
N THR A 81 -11.57 -0.57 -41.21
CA THR A 81 -12.71 -0.54 -40.28
C THR A 81 -12.54 -1.53 -39.14
N SER A 82 -12.04 -2.75 -39.41
CA SER A 82 -11.73 -3.73 -38.35
C SER A 82 -10.62 -3.24 -37.42
N ALA A 83 -9.58 -2.57 -37.94
CA ALA A 83 -8.53 -1.98 -37.12
C ALA A 83 -9.07 -0.82 -36.26
N ALA A 84 -9.91 0.05 -36.83
CA ALA A 84 -10.58 1.12 -36.10
C ALA A 84 -11.49 0.56 -34.99
N LEU A 85 -12.28 -0.48 -35.28
CA LEU A 85 -13.11 -1.17 -34.28
C LEU A 85 -12.27 -1.82 -33.18
N SER A 86 -11.14 -2.44 -33.53
CA SER A 86 -10.20 -3.01 -32.54
C SER A 86 -9.62 -1.94 -31.62
N ASN A 87 -9.21 -0.80 -32.19
CA ASN A 87 -8.71 0.34 -31.42
C ASN A 87 -9.79 0.94 -30.51
N LEU A 88 -11.01 1.09 -31.02
CA LEU A 88 -12.14 1.60 -30.24
C LEU A 88 -12.49 0.64 -29.09
N ARG A 89 -12.46 -0.68 -29.33
CA ARG A 89 -12.65 -1.69 -28.28
C ARG A 89 -11.59 -1.57 -27.20
N LYS A 90 -10.30 -1.45 -27.57
CA LYS A 90 -9.21 -1.23 -26.60
C LYS A 90 -9.40 0.05 -25.80
N SER A 91 -9.84 1.14 -26.44
CA SER A 91 -10.16 2.39 -25.75
C SER A 91 -11.32 2.23 -24.77
N CYS A 92 -12.40 1.55 -25.16
CA CYS A 92 -13.52 1.24 -24.25
C CYS A 92 -13.09 0.36 -23.07
N GLU A 93 -12.24 -0.65 -23.31
CA GLU A 93 -11.69 -1.49 -22.23
C GLU A 93 -10.80 -0.68 -21.28
N ASN A 94 -9.98 0.23 -21.79
CA ASN A 94 -9.16 1.12 -20.97
C ASN A 94 -10.02 2.06 -20.13
N HIS A 95 -11.07 2.66 -20.71
CA HIS A 95 -12.00 3.50 -19.95
C HIS A 95 -12.78 2.70 -18.90
N LYS A 96 -13.15 1.45 -19.18
CA LYS A 96 -13.77 0.56 -18.20
C LYS A 96 -12.82 0.25 -17.03
N LYS A 97 -11.53 0.04 -17.31
CA LYS A 97 -10.52 -0.13 -16.27
C LYS A 97 -10.36 1.13 -15.42
N GLN A 98 -10.26 2.30 -16.05
CA GLN A 98 -10.21 3.59 -15.34
C GLN A 98 -11.45 3.84 -14.49
N TYR A 99 -12.64 3.48 -14.99
CA TYR A 99 -13.87 3.57 -14.22
C TYR A 99 -13.84 2.66 -12.98
N ASN A 100 -13.38 1.43 -13.14
CA ASN A 100 -13.26 0.50 -12.01
C ASN A 100 -12.23 0.98 -10.98
N THR A 101 -11.07 1.50 -11.41
CA THR A 101 -10.08 2.06 -10.47
C THR A 101 -10.64 3.26 -9.72
N LEU A 102 -11.36 4.16 -10.39
CA LEU A 102 -12.04 5.29 -9.74
C LEU A 102 -13.12 4.82 -8.77
N LEU A 103 -13.84 3.75 -9.08
CA LEU A 103 -14.84 3.16 -8.18
C LEU A 103 -14.19 2.59 -6.92
N ASP A 104 -13.04 1.93 -7.07
CA ASP A 104 -12.26 1.40 -5.94
C ASP A 104 -11.70 2.54 -5.06
N GLU A 105 -11.20 3.62 -5.67
CA GLU A 105 -10.80 4.83 -4.96
C GLU A 105 -11.96 5.46 -4.18
N ILE A 106 -13.15 5.56 -4.78
CA ILE A 106 -14.36 6.05 -4.10
C ILE A 106 -14.71 5.16 -2.90
N ASN A 107 -14.58 3.84 -3.03
CA ASN A 107 -14.84 2.91 -1.93
C ASN A 107 -13.80 3.05 -0.82
N LEU A 108 -12.53 3.24 -1.16
CA LEU A 108 -11.46 3.50 -0.20
C LEU A 108 -11.71 4.79 0.59
N VAL A 109 -12.08 5.88 -0.09
CA VAL A 109 -12.41 7.17 0.54
C VAL A 109 -13.64 7.01 1.44
N LYS A 110 -14.67 6.26 1.03
CA LYS A 110 -15.83 5.96 1.90
C LYS A 110 -15.42 5.22 3.17
N MET A 111 -14.52 4.24 3.06
CA MET A 111 -13.99 3.53 4.24
C MET A 111 -13.22 4.48 5.17
N GLN A 112 -12.38 5.36 4.62
CA GLN A 112 -11.66 6.38 5.38
C GLN A 112 -12.62 7.34 6.09
N ILE A 113 -13.67 7.83 5.40
CA ILE A 113 -14.70 8.68 5.99
C ILE A 113 -15.39 7.96 7.16
N ASN A 114 -15.71 6.67 7.01
CA ASN A 114 -16.33 5.90 8.08
C ASN A 114 -15.40 5.68 9.27
N LYS A 115 -14.10 5.46 9.03
CA LYS A 115 -13.08 5.40 10.10
C LYS A 115 -13.02 6.71 10.87
N LEU A 116 -12.88 7.84 10.16
CA LEU A 116 -12.84 9.18 10.77
C LEU A 116 -14.13 9.52 11.53
N ARG A 117 -15.30 9.05 11.06
CA ARG A 117 -16.57 9.21 11.78
C ARG A 117 -16.61 8.44 13.10
N ARG A 118 -16.05 7.23 13.14
CA ARG A 118 -15.95 6.43 14.38
C ARG A 118 -14.97 7.06 15.36
N GLU A 119 -13.80 7.48 14.89
CA GLU A 119 -12.81 8.19 15.71
C GLU A 119 -13.40 9.48 16.30
N ARG A 120 -14.08 10.30 15.48
CA ARG A 120 -14.78 11.48 15.97
C ARG A 120 -15.84 11.16 17.02
N ALA A 121 -16.58 10.07 16.87
CA ALA A 121 -17.58 9.66 17.85
C ALA A 121 -16.93 9.27 19.20
N SER A 122 -15.81 8.52 19.16
CA SER A 122 -15.01 8.19 20.35
C SER A 122 -14.52 9.45 21.07
N PHE A 123 -13.92 10.39 20.32
CA PHE A 123 -13.42 11.64 20.91
C PHE A 123 -14.54 12.52 21.50
N LEU A 124 -15.73 12.52 20.90
CA LEU A 124 -16.88 13.23 21.45
C LEU A 124 -17.35 12.58 22.76
N GLU A 125 -17.33 11.26 22.86
CA GLU A 125 -17.69 10.55 24.09
C GLU A 125 -16.68 10.83 25.21
N GLU A 126 -15.38 10.74 24.93
CA GLU A 126 -14.30 11.10 25.86
C GLU A 126 -14.40 12.56 26.31
N TYR A 127 -14.71 13.48 25.38
CA TYR A 127 -14.89 14.90 25.70
C TYR A 127 -16.07 15.14 26.65
N VAL A 128 -17.21 14.48 26.40
CA VAL A 128 -18.39 14.57 27.29
C VAL A 128 -18.08 13.99 28.67
N GLN A 129 -17.33 12.89 28.75
CA GLN A 129 -16.90 12.32 30.03
C GLN A 129 -15.99 13.30 30.79
N ALA A 130 -15.01 13.90 30.11
CA ALA A 130 -14.13 14.89 30.72
C ALA A 130 -14.88 16.15 31.19
N GLU A 131 -15.89 16.62 30.44
CA GLU A 131 -16.76 17.72 30.87
C GLU A 131 -17.56 17.36 32.13
N GLN A 132 -18.09 16.13 32.22
CA GLN A 132 -18.80 15.66 33.42
C GLN A 132 -17.87 15.57 34.63
N GLU A 133 -16.64 15.09 34.45
CA GLU A 133 -15.63 15.06 35.52
C GLU A 133 -15.26 16.46 36.00
N LEU A 134 -15.04 17.40 35.07
CA LEU A 134 -14.80 18.81 35.41
C LEU A 134 -15.96 19.43 36.19
N GLU A 135 -17.21 19.15 35.80
CA GLU A 135 -18.39 19.62 36.52
C GLU A 135 -18.45 19.03 37.94
N ASN A 136 -18.12 17.75 38.10
CA ASN A 136 -18.07 17.09 39.40
C ASN A 136 -16.97 17.69 40.30
N TYR A 137 -15.77 17.90 39.77
CA TYR A 137 -14.69 18.57 40.50
C TYR A 137 -15.04 20.01 40.87
N SER A 138 -15.71 20.75 39.99
CA SER A 138 -16.19 22.11 40.30
C SER A 138 -17.15 22.10 41.49
N LYS A 139 -18.11 21.16 41.51
CA LYS A 139 -19.05 20.99 42.63
C LYS A 139 -18.32 20.60 43.91
N GLU A 140 -17.32 19.72 43.83
CA GLU A 140 -16.50 19.34 44.99
C GLU A 140 -15.74 20.54 45.56
N VAL A 141 -15.10 21.34 44.72
CA VAL A 141 -14.40 22.57 45.14
C VAL A 141 -15.36 23.57 45.78
N GLU A 142 -16.57 23.75 45.23
CA GLU A 142 -17.59 24.60 45.85
C GLU A 142 -18.01 24.11 47.24
N THR A 143 -18.20 22.81 47.42
CA THR A 143 -18.55 22.26 48.74
C THR A 143 -17.41 22.40 49.74
N LEU A 144 -16.15 22.18 49.32
CA LEU A 144 -14.97 22.41 50.15
C LEU A 144 -14.81 23.89 50.54
N ASN A 145 -15.08 24.82 49.62
CA ASN A 145 -15.06 26.25 49.93
C ASN A 145 -16.11 26.62 50.98
N LYS A 146 -17.34 26.11 50.86
CA LYS A 146 -18.40 26.31 51.88
C LYS A 146 -17.98 25.75 53.24
N ILE A 147 -17.36 24.57 53.28
CA ILE A 147 -16.84 23.98 54.53
C ILE A 147 -15.73 24.86 55.12
N ASN A 148 -14.82 25.38 54.29
CA ASN A 148 -13.74 26.25 54.75
C ASN A 148 -14.25 27.61 55.25
N GLU A 149 -15.25 28.19 54.61
CA GLU A 149 -15.93 29.41 55.07
C GLU A 149 -16.59 29.19 56.43
N ALA A 150 -17.34 28.10 56.60
CA ALA A 150 -17.95 27.74 57.89
C ALA A 150 -16.89 27.55 59.00
N ARG A 151 -15.75 26.91 58.69
CA ARG A 151 -14.63 26.79 59.65
C ARG A 151 -14.03 28.14 60.02
N ARG A 152 -13.88 29.06 59.05
CA ARG A 152 -13.38 30.42 59.33
C ARG A 152 -14.35 31.19 60.21
N GLU A 153 -15.65 31.08 59.98
CA GLU A 153 -16.68 31.70 60.83
C GLU A 153 -16.59 31.15 62.27
N GLU A 154 -16.49 29.82 62.43
CA GLU A 154 -16.30 29.21 63.75
C GLU A 154 -15.03 29.71 64.46
N ASP A 155 -13.92 29.87 63.74
CA ASP A 155 -12.67 30.37 64.30
C ASP A 155 -12.77 31.84 64.72
N VAL A 156 -13.47 32.66 63.94
CA VAL A 156 -13.76 34.06 64.29
C VAL A 156 -14.64 34.12 65.55
N ASP A 157 -15.68 33.30 65.64
CA ASP A 157 -16.54 33.22 66.82
C ASP A 157 -15.76 32.78 68.07
N ARG A 158 -14.88 31.78 67.93
CA ARG A 158 -13.97 31.37 69.01
C ARG A 158 -13.04 32.51 69.44
N GLN A 159 -12.54 33.29 68.49
CA GLN A 159 -11.65 34.42 68.77
C GLN A 159 -12.37 35.57 69.47
N ILE A 160 -13.60 35.89 69.06
CA ILE A 160 -14.46 36.87 69.73
C ILE A 160 -14.73 36.43 71.17
N LYS A 161 -15.14 35.18 71.38
CA LYS A 161 -15.40 34.64 72.71
C LYS A 161 -14.15 34.67 73.61
N LEU A 162 -12.97 34.44 73.04
CA LEU A 162 -11.70 34.57 73.77
C LEU A 162 -11.42 36.02 74.19
N LEU A 163 -11.72 36.99 73.33
CA LEU A 163 -11.58 38.41 73.64
C LEU A 163 -12.54 38.85 74.74
N GLU A 164 -13.82 38.46 74.65
CA GLU A 164 -14.81 38.73 75.70
C GLU A 164 -14.37 38.17 77.06
N LEU A 165 -13.87 36.93 77.10
CA LEU A 165 -13.33 36.32 78.32
C LEU A 165 -12.10 37.08 78.87
N LYS A 166 -11.24 37.60 77.99
CA LYS A 166 -10.10 38.43 78.40
C LYS A 166 -10.55 39.77 78.97
N GLU A 167 -11.54 40.42 78.35
CA GLU A 167 -12.09 41.68 78.84
C GLU A 167 -12.78 41.50 80.19
N ALA A 168 -13.63 40.48 80.33
CA ALA A 168 -14.27 40.14 81.60
C ALA A 168 -13.24 39.91 82.71
N LYS A 169 -12.19 39.13 82.42
CA LYS A 169 -11.08 38.91 83.36
C LYS A 169 -10.34 40.20 83.72
N ASN A 170 -10.12 41.10 82.76
CA ASN A 170 -9.46 42.38 83.01
C ASN A 170 -10.33 43.31 83.87
N GLN A 171 -11.65 43.32 83.64
CA GLN A 171 -12.59 44.04 84.48
C GLN A 171 -12.59 43.49 85.91
N GLU A 172 -12.62 42.16 86.08
CA GLU A 172 -12.48 41.53 87.40
C GLU A 172 -11.16 41.92 88.07
N LEU A 173 -10.04 41.85 87.36
CA LEU A 173 -8.73 42.27 87.87
C LEU A 173 -8.74 43.74 88.31
N SER A 174 -9.31 44.64 87.51
CA SER A 174 -9.44 46.06 87.84
C SER A 174 -10.34 46.28 89.07
N ASN A 175 -11.46 45.54 89.16
CA ASN A 175 -12.35 45.57 90.32
C ASN A 175 -11.63 45.08 91.57
N TYR A 176 -10.88 43.97 91.48
CA TYR A 176 -10.06 43.46 92.58
C TYR A 176 -8.97 44.45 92.99
N GLU A 177 -8.32 45.10 92.04
CA GLU A 177 -7.29 46.11 92.30
C GLU A 177 -7.89 47.35 92.98
N SER A 178 -9.06 47.80 92.53
CA SER A 178 -9.80 48.90 93.18
C SER A 178 -10.21 48.53 94.61
N GLN A 179 -10.80 47.35 94.82
CA GLN A 179 -11.14 46.85 96.16
C GLN A 179 -9.89 46.73 97.05
N PHE A 180 -8.78 46.24 96.50
CA PHE A 180 -7.52 46.12 97.20
C PHE A 180 -6.94 47.49 97.58
N ASN A 181 -6.98 48.47 96.68
CA ASN A 181 -6.54 49.84 96.94
C ASN A 181 -7.43 50.53 97.98
N THR A 182 -8.74 50.32 97.92
CA THR A 182 -9.69 50.82 98.93
C THR A 182 -9.38 50.22 100.30
N MET A 183 -9.13 48.91 100.36
CA MET A 183 -8.73 48.21 101.58
C MET A 183 -7.39 48.74 102.10
N LYS A 184 -6.41 48.95 101.22
CA LYS A 184 -5.10 49.54 101.55
C LYS A 184 -5.25 50.95 102.10
N GLU A 185 -6.07 51.80 101.50
CA GLU A 185 -6.36 53.15 102.01
C GLU A 185 -7.05 53.12 103.36
N THR A 186 -8.04 52.25 103.55
CA THR A 186 -8.71 52.10 104.86
C THR A 186 -7.72 51.61 105.92
N PHE A 187 -6.80 50.72 105.56
CA PHE A 187 -5.72 50.28 106.43
C PHE A 187 -4.76 51.43 106.75
N LEU A 188 -4.38 52.24 105.75
CA LEU A 188 -3.51 53.40 105.93
C LEU A 188 -4.16 54.45 106.85
N LYS A 189 -5.45 54.72 106.66
CA LYS A 189 -6.24 55.62 107.51
C LYS A 189 -6.35 55.07 108.93
N LYS A 190 -6.61 53.77 109.11
CA LYS A 190 -6.59 53.12 110.43
C LYS A 190 -5.22 53.22 111.11
N LYS A 191 -4.12 53.02 110.35
CA LYS A 191 -2.75 53.18 110.85
C LYS A 191 -2.49 54.64 111.28
N LEU A 192 -2.91 55.61 110.49
CA LEU A 192 -2.78 57.04 110.83
C LEU A 192 -3.58 57.44 112.07
N VAL A 193 -4.75 56.83 112.30
CA VAL A 193 -5.54 57.01 113.52
C VAL A 193 -4.83 56.38 114.72
N LEU A 194 -4.31 55.16 114.58
CA LEU A 194 -3.47 54.51 115.59
C LEU A 194 -2.22 55.34 115.92
N ASP A 195 -1.53 55.89 114.93
CA ASP A 195 -0.36 56.75 115.13
C ASP A 195 -0.75 58.06 115.85
N LYS A 196 -1.93 58.63 115.56
CA LYS A 196 -2.48 59.80 116.28
C LYS A 196 -2.91 59.46 117.70
N GLU A 197 -3.47 58.28 117.94
CA GLU A 197 -3.78 57.77 119.28
C GLU A 197 -2.50 57.47 120.08
N GLN A 198 -1.41 57.06 119.42
CA GLN A 198 -0.08 56.95 120.02
C GLN A 198 0.55 58.31 120.34
N THR A 199 0.23 59.38 119.59
CA THR A 199 0.70 60.74 119.94
C THR A 199 0.01 61.36 121.17
N HIS A 200 -1.16 60.87 121.57
CA HIS A 200 -1.84 61.34 122.78
C HIS A 200 -1.54 60.53 124.04
N ASN A 201 -0.92 59.35 123.90
CA ASN A 201 -0.56 58.49 125.01
C ASN A 201 0.89 58.02 124.86
N LYS A 202 1.86 58.82 125.34
CA LYS A 202 3.09 58.37 126.00
C LYS A 202 3.92 59.54 126.54
N LEU A 203 3.45 60.09 127.66
CA LEU A 203 4.29 60.69 128.70
C LEU A 203 4.51 59.71 129.86
N PHE A 204 4.20 58.42 129.67
CA PHE A 204 4.39 57.41 130.71
C PHE A 204 4.79 56.05 130.14
N LYS A 205 5.91 55.58 130.71
CA LYS A 205 6.41 54.22 130.86
C LYS A 205 7.34 53.65 129.80
N GLU A 206 8.57 53.56 130.30
CA GLU A 206 9.67 52.67 129.99
C GLU A 206 9.28 51.18 130.00
N ASP A 207 10.17 50.47 129.31
CA ASP A 207 10.47 49.04 129.29
C ASP A 207 9.63 48.07 128.45
N ASP A 208 10.41 47.25 127.75
CA ASP A 208 10.14 46.06 126.95
C ASP A 208 9.74 46.19 125.46
N ASN A 209 10.72 45.85 124.61
CA ASN A 209 10.60 45.00 123.42
C ASN A 209 9.35 45.16 122.54
N MET A 210 9.46 45.89 121.43
CA MET A 210 8.67 45.58 120.22
C MET A 210 9.40 45.95 118.92
N TYR A 211 9.88 44.91 118.24
CA TYR A 211 9.97 44.86 116.79
C TYR A 211 8.60 45.18 116.18
N GLU A 212 8.46 46.23 115.36
CA GLU A 212 7.41 46.29 114.32
C GLU A 212 7.90 47.11 113.12
N ASN A 213 8.45 46.46 112.09
CA ASN A 213 7.74 45.97 110.90
C ASN A 213 8.01 46.88 109.69
N HIS A 214 9.29 46.92 109.25
CA HIS A 214 9.48 46.71 107.80
C HIS A 214 8.72 45.43 107.50
N ASP A 215 7.70 45.50 106.65
CA ASP A 215 6.92 44.33 106.25
C ASP A 215 7.81 43.44 105.37
N THR A 216 8.84 42.91 106.01
CA THR A 216 9.71 41.84 105.56
C THR A 216 8.83 40.68 105.14
N LEU A 217 7.67 40.49 105.79
CA LEU A 217 6.63 39.55 105.39
C LEU A 217 6.10 39.83 103.98
N SER A 218 5.84 41.07 103.57
CA SER A 218 5.37 41.39 102.20
C SER A 218 6.46 41.28 101.14
N VAL A 219 7.70 41.69 101.45
CA VAL A 219 8.85 41.47 100.54
C VAL A 219 9.18 39.98 100.43
N LEU A 220 9.16 39.23 101.54
CA LEU A 220 9.26 37.78 101.52
C LEU A 220 8.10 37.17 100.76
N LYS A 221 6.86 37.66 100.92
CA LYS A 221 5.68 37.11 100.24
C LYS A 221 5.75 37.33 98.73
N ASN A 222 6.27 38.46 98.25
CA ASN A 222 6.49 38.70 96.83
C ASN A 222 7.66 37.87 96.27
N ARG A 223 8.74 37.72 97.03
CA ARG A 223 9.86 36.84 96.66
C ARG A 223 9.42 35.37 96.66
N LEU A 224 8.64 34.96 97.64
CA LEU A 224 8.01 33.65 97.77
C LEU A 224 7.03 33.40 96.62
N LYS A 225 6.18 34.37 96.24
CA LYS A 225 5.31 34.26 95.06
C LYS A 225 6.10 34.06 93.77
N LYS A 226 7.21 34.79 93.56
CA LYS A 226 8.09 34.59 92.40
C LYS A 226 8.76 33.21 92.42
N ILE A 227 9.17 32.74 93.58
CA ILE A 227 9.74 31.39 93.77
C ILE A 227 8.67 30.32 93.51
N ILE A 228 7.46 30.47 94.05
CA ILE A 228 6.31 29.58 93.80
C ILE A 228 5.97 29.56 92.31
N PHE A 229 5.97 30.70 91.63
CA PHE A 229 5.70 30.77 90.20
C PHE A 229 6.79 30.09 89.36
N ARG A 230 8.07 30.32 89.68
CA ARG A 230 9.19 29.58 89.06
C ARG A 230 9.09 28.08 89.33
N ASN A 231 8.74 27.67 90.54
CA ASN A 231 8.56 26.27 90.88
C ASN A 231 7.36 25.67 90.13
N LYS A 232 6.23 26.38 90.01
CA LYS A 232 5.10 25.92 89.19
C LYS A 232 5.47 25.74 87.72
N ASN A 233 6.23 26.66 87.14
CA ASN A 233 6.70 26.51 85.76
C ASN A 233 7.70 25.36 85.61
N LYS A 234 8.60 25.16 86.59
CA LYS A 234 9.50 24.01 86.61
C LYS A 234 8.74 22.69 86.71
N VAL A 235 7.73 22.62 87.59
CA VAL A 235 6.86 21.45 87.73
C VAL A 235 6.11 21.20 86.43
N ARG A 236 5.51 22.22 85.81
CA ARG A 236 4.83 22.07 84.51
C ARG A 236 5.76 21.55 83.41
N ILE A 237 6.98 22.08 83.30
CA ILE A 237 7.96 21.61 82.31
C ILE A 237 8.37 20.16 82.61
N LEU A 238 8.56 19.82 83.90
CA LEU A 238 8.82 18.45 84.32
C LEU A 238 7.64 17.52 83.99
N ASP A 239 6.40 17.96 84.18
CA ASP A 239 5.20 17.19 83.85
C ASP A 239 5.10 16.96 82.33
N ASP A 240 5.41 17.96 81.51
CA ASP A 240 5.47 17.83 80.04
C ASP A 240 6.57 16.85 79.62
N TYR A 241 7.76 16.91 80.25
CA TYR A 241 8.83 15.93 80.01
C TYR A 241 8.44 14.53 80.47
N MET A 242 7.85 14.38 81.66
CA MET A 242 7.38 13.09 82.16
C MET A 242 6.31 12.49 81.26
N ARG A 243 5.39 13.31 80.73
CA ARG A 243 4.39 12.90 79.76
C ARG A 243 5.00 12.40 78.46
N ASN A 244 5.99 13.11 77.92
CA ASN A 244 6.71 12.66 76.73
C ASN A 244 7.49 11.37 77.01
N LEU A 245 8.08 11.23 78.20
CA LEU A 245 8.79 10.03 78.61
C LEU A 245 7.84 8.83 78.76
N THR A 246 6.62 9.04 79.26
CA THR A 246 5.58 7.99 79.33
C THR A 246 5.13 7.57 77.94
N ILE A 247 4.94 8.51 77.01
CA ILE A 247 4.59 8.17 75.62
C ILE A 247 5.73 7.37 74.96
N ILE A 248 6.99 7.73 75.21
CA ILE A 248 8.15 7.00 74.71
C ILE A 248 8.22 5.60 75.34
N ASP A 249 8.03 5.47 76.65
CA ASP A 249 7.99 4.18 77.35
C ASP A 249 6.84 3.30 76.87
N ASP A 250 5.64 3.85 76.66
CA ASP A 250 4.48 3.13 76.11
C ASP A 250 4.77 2.64 74.69
N GLY A 251 5.41 3.48 73.86
CA GLY A 251 5.87 3.09 72.53
C GLY A 251 6.91 1.97 72.55
N PHE A 252 7.90 2.04 73.45
CA PHE A 252 8.89 0.97 73.63
C PHE A 252 8.27 -0.31 74.16
N ASN A 253 7.30 -0.22 75.09
CA ASN A 253 6.58 -1.38 75.60
C ASN A 253 5.75 -2.05 74.51
N GLN A 254 5.10 -1.25 73.65
CA GLN A 254 4.34 -1.77 72.50
C GLN A 254 5.25 -2.47 71.49
N ILE A 255 6.41 -1.90 71.17
CA ILE A 255 7.41 -2.54 70.29
C ILE A 255 7.94 -3.83 70.94
N LYS A 256 8.21 -3.82 72.24
CA LYS A 256 8.66 -5.00 73.00
C LYS A 256 7.62 -6.12 73.01
N GLU A 257 6.33 -5.78 73.13
CA GLU A 257 5.23 -6.74 73.08
C GLU A 257 5.05 -7.34 71.68
N GLN A 258 5.17 -6.52 70.63
CA GLN A 258 4.99 -6.97 69.24
C GLN A 258 6.20 -7.75 68.69
N THR A 259 7.42 -7.34 69.03
CA THR A 259 8.66 -7.92 68.49
C THR A 259 9.28 -8.97 69.39
N GLY A 260 8.90 -9.01 70.68
CA GLY A 260 9.52 -9.87 71.70
C GLY A 260 10.94 -9.43 72.10
N MET A 261 11.47 -8.34 71.52
CA MET A 261 12.81 -7.82 71.81
C MET A 261 12.78 -7.01 73.10
N THR A 262 13.63 -7.35 74.07
CA THR A 262 13.63 -6.69 75.39
C THR A 262 14.75 -5.66 75.57
N ASP A 263 15.77 -5.70 74.70
CA ASP A 263 16.90 -4.79 74.72
C ASP A 263 16.65 -3.56 73.82
N ILE A 264 16.77 -2.36 74.40
CA ILE A 264 16.56 -1.09 73.72
C ILE A 264 17.57 -0.91 72.57
N VAL A 265 18.80 -1.39 72.75
CA VAL A 265 19.85 -1.28 71.70
C VAL A 265 19.54 -2.20 70.52
N GLU A 266 18.98 -3.37 70.78
CA GLU A 266 18.54 -4.31 69.75
C GLU A 266 17.33 -3.77 68.97
N ILE A 267 16.36 -3.16 69.66
CA ILE A 267 15.23 -2.46 69.04
C ILE A 267 15.72 -1.33 68.13
N GLN A 268 16.65 -0.50 68.60
CA GLN A 268 17.20 0.60 67.81
C GLN A 268 17.92 0.09 66.55
N ASN A 269 18.78 -0.92 66.68
CA ASN A 269 19.49 -1.50 65.55
C ASN A 269 18.54 -2.15 64.54
N THR A 270 17.46 -2.78 65.02
CA THR A 270 16.41 -3.36 64.17
C THR A 270 15.64 -2.27 63.44
N PHE A 271 15.33 -1.17 64.12
CA PHE A 271 14.67 -0.01 63.51
C PHE A 271 15.53 0.60 62.40
N ILE A 272 16.82 0.87 62.68
CA ILE A 272 17.78 1.39 61.67
C ILE A 272 17.87 0.45 60.47
N LYS A 273 17.97 -0.87 60.69
CA LYS A 273 17.99 -1.85 59.60
C LYS A 273 16.69 -1.86 58.80
N SER A 274 15.54 -1.75 59.47
CA SER A 274 14.23 -1.70 58.81
C SER A 274 14.06 -0.42 57.99
N GLU A 275 14.58 0.70 58.48
CA GLU A 275 14.58 1.98 57.78
C GLU A 275 15.48 1.92 56.54
N GLU A 276 16.68 1.34 56.67
CA GLU A 276 17.60 1.12 55.55
C GLU A 276 16.99 0.19 54.49
N GLN A 277 16.34 -0.90 54.91
CA GLN A 277 15.59 -1.79 54.01
C GLN A 277 14.43 -1.07 53.32
N ASN A 278 13.70 -0.22 54.04
CA ASN A 278 12.61 0.56 53.47
C ASN A 278 13.12 1.57 52.44
N HIS A 279 14.24 2.23 52.71
CA HIS A 279 14.89 3.09 51.74
C HIS A 279 15.34 2.31 50.49
N GLN A 280 15.92 1.12 50.66
CA GLN A 280 16.29 0.24 49.54
C GLN A 280 15.06 -0.17 48.71
N LEU A 281 13.94 -0.50 49.36
CA LEU A 281 12.67 -0.79 48.70
C LEU A 281 12.14 0.40 47.89
N LEU A 282 12.21 1.61 48.45
CA LEU A 282 11.81 2.83 47.75
C LEU A 282 12.68 3.05 46.49
N THR A 283 14.00 2.94 46.63
CA THR A 283 14.93 3.04 45.49
C THR A 283 14.70 1.96 44.45
N TYR A 284 14.37 0.74 44.87
CA TYR A 284 14.03 -0.35 43.96
C TYR A 284 12.70 -0.09 43.23
N SER A 285 11.70 0.47 43.92
CA SER A 285 10.45 0.92 43.31
C SER A 285 10.69 1.98 42.25
N ASP A 286 11.57 2.95 42.51
CA ASP A 286 11.95 3.97 41.53
C ASP A 286 12.63 3.35 40.31
N LEU A 287 13.54 2.40 40.53
CA LEU A 287 14.20 1.67 39.45
C LEU A 287 13.20 0.86 38.61
N LEU A 288 12.21 0.21 39.24
CA LEU A 288 11.16 -0.52 38.54
C LEU A 288 10.27 0.42 37.72
N ASN A 289 9.89 1.58 38.27
CA ASN A 289 9.12 2.59 37.53
C ASN A 289 9.90 3.05 36.29
N GLN A 290 11.20 3.32 36.44
CA GLN A 290 12.05 3.65 35.30
C GLN A 290 12.15 2.50 34.27
N GLN A 291 12.17 1.24 34.72
CA GLN A 291 12.15 0.09 33.81
C GLN A 291 10.80 -0.05 33.09
N ILE A 292 9.68 0.24 33.77
CA ILE A 292 8.34 0.26 33.17
C ILE A 292 8.29 1.34 32.08
N ASP A 293 8.71 2.57 32.37
CA ASP A 293 8.75 3.67 31.39
C ASP A 293 9.57 3.28 30.15
N ASN A 294 10.74 2.70 30.35
CA ASN A 294 11.59 2.22 29.26
C ASN A 294 10.91 1.11 28.43
N LEU A 295 10.21 0.17 29.08
CA LEU A 295 9.49 -0.91 28.38
C LEU A 295 8.28 -0.37 27.61
N GLU A 296 7.57 0.62 28.16
CA GLU A 296 6.47 1.29 27.46
C GLU A 296 6.96 2.04 26.22
N ASP A 297 8.09 2.74 26.31
CA ASP A 297 8.70 3.41 25.15
C ASP A 297 9.11 2.42 24.07
N VAL A 298 9.77 1.30 24.46
CA VAL A 298 10.11 0.23 23.51
C VAL A 298 8.85 -0.38 22.88
N THR A 299 7.77 -0.54 23.66
CA THR A 299 6.51 -1.09 23.16
C THR A 299 5.88 -0.15 22.15
N LYS A 300 5.80 1.16 22.44
CA LYS A 300 5.32 2.19 21.51
C LYS A 300 6.14 2.23 20.22
N ASP A 301 7.46 2.07 20.31
CA ASP A 301 8.34 2.03 19.14
C ASP A 301 8.12 0.76 18.29
N ILE A 302 7.87 -0.38 18.91
CA ILE A 302 7.52 -1.62 18.20
C ILE A 302 6.15 -1.47 17.54
N GLU A 303 5.15 -0.92 18.23
CA GLU A 303 3.82 -0.66 17.67
C GLU A 303 3.88 0.27 16.46
N ARG A 304 4.70 1.33 16.51
CA ARG A 304 4.96 2.21 15.36
C ARG A 304 5.56 1.43 14.18
N LYS A 305 6.58 0.59 14.44
CA LYS A 305 7.19 -0.25 13.40
C LYS A 305 6.18 -1.23 12.79
N ILE A 306 5.32 -1.84 13.59
CA ILE A 306 4.24 -2.72 13.11
C ILE A 306 3.28 -1.91 12.23
N SER A 307 2.81 -0.75 12.69
CA SER A 307 1.91 0.12 11.93
C SER A 307 2.50 0.52 10.57
N ASP A 308 3.79 0.86 10.53
CA ASP A 308 4.46 1.24 9.29
C ASP A 308 4.67 0.04 8.36
N GLN A 309 4.98 -1.15 8.90
CA GLN A 309 5.03 -2.39 8.12
C GLN A 309 3.65 -2.80 7.58
N GLU A 310 2.57 -2.59 8.33
CA GLU A 310 1.21 -2.84 7.87
C GLU A 310 0.82 -1.90 6.73
N LYS A 311 1.18 -0.62 6.82
CA LYS A 311 1.01 0.34 5.71
C LYS A 311 1.82 -0.08 4.51
N GLU A 312 3.09 -0.44 4.68
CA GLU A 312 3.95 -0.92 3.60
C GLU A 312 3.39 -2.19 2.96
N ASN A 313 2.93 -3.15 3.76
CA ASN A 313 2.30 -4.37 3.27
C ASN A 313 0.98 -4.09 2.55
N SER A 314 0.17 -3.16 3.03
CA SER A 314 -1.05 -2.72 2.35
C SER A 314 -0.72 -2.06 1.01
N ILE A 315 0.30 -1.21 0.95
CA ILE A 315 0.79 -0.61 -0.31
C ILE A 315 1.32 -1.71 -1.24
N ARG A 316 2.13 -2.65 -0.74
CA ARG A 316 2.62 -3.79 -1.53
C ARG A 316 1.47 -4.66 -2.03
N GLN A 317 0.43 -4.91 -1.23
CA GLN A 317 -0.76 -5.63 -1.67
C GLN A 317 -1.57 -4.82 -2.69
N GLN A 318 -1.67 -3.50 -2.55
CA GLN A 318 -2.28 -2.64 -3.56
C GLN A 318 -1.46 -2.59 -4.85
N ILE A 319 -0.13 -2.65 -4.78
CA ILE A 319 0.74 -2.79 -5.95
C ILE A 319 0.55 -4.18 -6.57
N LEU A 320 0.53 -5.25 -5.77
CA LEU A 320 0.31 -6.62 -6.24
C LEU A 320 -1.06 -6.77 -6.92
N ASN A 321 -2.10 -6.18 -6.33
CA ASN A 321 -3.47 -6.18 -6.87
C ASN A 321 -3.66 -5.15 -8.01
N GLY A 322 -2.85 -4.09 -8.03
CA GLY A 322 -2.87 -3.00 -9.00
C GLY A 322 -2.02 -3.23 -10.24
N VAL A 323 -1.33 -4.39 -10.36
CA VAL A 323 -0.54 -4.76 -11.54
C VAL A 323 -1.29 -5.82 -12.37
N PRO A 324 -2.17 -5.42 -13.30
CA PRO A 324 -2.74 -6.31 -14.32
C PRO A 324 -1.71 -6.73 -15.38
N ASP A 325 -0.43 -6.40 -15.21
CA ASP A 325 0.64 -6.78 -16.12
C ASP A 325 1.40 -8.03 -15.68
N GLU A 326 1.45 -8.40 -14.40
CA GLU A 326 2.08 -9.66 -13.97
C GLU A 326 1.23 -10.86 -14.36
N ASP A 327 -0.10 -10.79 -14.28
CA ASP A 327 -0.95 -11.88 -14.77
C ASP A 327 -0.89 -12.00 -16.29
N LYS A 328 -0.72 -10.88 -17.02
CA LYS A 328 -0.43 -10.92 -18.46
C LYS A 328 0.98 -11.44 -18.73
N LEU A 329 1.94 -11.17 -17.88
CA LEU A 329 3.32 -11.62 -18.03
C LEU A 329 3.44 -13.10 -17.68
N LYS A 330 2.73 -13.58 -16.65
CA LYS A 330 2.51 -14.99 -16.32
C LYS A 330 1.76 -15.71 -17.44
N ALA A 331 0.69 -15.11 -17.99
CA ALA A 331 -0.01 -15.68 -19.14
C ALA A 331 0.85 -15.71 -20.41
N LYS A 332 1.71 -14.70 -20.62
CA LYS A 332 2.70 -14.70 -21.71
C LYS A 332 3.79 -15.74 -21.47
N ILE A 333 4.32 -15.85 -20.26
CA ILE A 333 5.33 -16.84 -19.88
C ILE A 333 4.74 -18.25 -19.99
N SER A 334 3.51 -18.48 -19.53
CA SER A 334 2.85 -19.77 -19.65
C SER A 334 2.57 -20.12 -21.11
N ALA A 335 2.18 -19.15 -21.94
CA ALA A 335 2.04 -19.35 -23.38
C ALA A 335 3.39 -19.68 -24.05
N ILE A 336 4.46 -18.97 -23.70
CA ILE A 336 5.81 -19.25 -24.20
C ILE A 336 6.29 -20.64 -23.75
N LEU A 337 6.07 -21.00 -22.48
CA LEU A 337 6.42 -22.31 -21.93
C LEU A 337 5.65 -23.43 -22.65
N GLN A 338 4.34 -23.28 -22.86
CA GLN A 338 3.56 -24.26 -23.65
C GLN A 338 4.08 -24.37 -25.09
N THR A 339 4.43 -23.25 -25.71
CA THR A 339 4.98 -23.24 -27.08
C THR A 339 6.34 -23.93 -27.16
N LYS A 340 7.17 -23.82 -26.11
CA LYS A 340 8.47 -24.50 -25.99
C LYS A 340 8.35 -25.94 -25.51
N GLN A 341 7.29 -26.30 -24.79
CA GLN A 341 7.05 -27.67 -24.37
C GLN A 341 6.75 -28.58 -25.56
N ILE A 342 5.98 -28.09 -26.55
CA ILE A 342 5.62 -28.85 -27.76
C ILE A 342 6.84 -29.44 -28.48
N PRO A 343 7.87 -28.65 -28.88
CA PRO A 343 9.05 -29.20 -29.55
C PRO A 343 9.88 -30.12 -28.63
N ILE A 344 9.88 -29.90 -27.31
CA ILE A 344 10.54 -30.80 -26.36
C ILE A 344 9.82 -32.16 -26.35
N THR A 345 8.49 -32.18 -26.27
CA THR A 345 7.72 -33.43 -26.38
C THR A 345 7.88 -34.11 -27.74
N GLN A 346 7.94 -33.35 -28.84
CA GLN A 346 8.19 -33.92 -30.17
C GLN A 346 9.59 -34.53 -30.27
N PHE A 347 10.59 -33.87 -29.68
CA PHE A 347 11.95 -34.39 -29.63
C PHE A 347 12.05 -35.64 -28.74
N GLN A 348 11.37 -35.65 -27.59
CA GLN A 348 11.28 -36.83 -26.73
C GLN A 348 10.59 -38.00 -27.45
N GLN A 349 9.51 -37.74 -28.18
CA GLN A 349 8.85 -38.78 -29.00
C GLN A 349 9.79 -39.34 -30.08
N LEU A 350 10.56 -38.48 -30.76
CA LEU A 350 11.56 -38.94 -31.73
C LEU A 350 12.70 -39.72 -31.06
N LEU A 351 13.14 -39.33 -29.87
CA LEU A 351 14.12 -40.08 -29.10
C LEU A 351 13.56 -41.45 -28.68
N ASP A 352 12.32 -41.51 -28.20
CA ASP A 352 11.66 -42.76 -27.82
C ASP A 352 11.46 -43.69 -29.03
N GLU A 353 11.23 -43.14 -30.22
CA GLU A 353 11.16 -43.90 -31.48
C GLU A 353 12.53 -44.40 -31.95
N VAL A 354 13.59 -43.59 -31.85
CA VAL A 354 14.95 -43.93 -32.33
C VAL A 354 15.72 -44.82 -31.34
N PHE A 355 15.48 -44.64 -30.04
CA PHE A 355 16.13 -45.37 -28.95
C PHE A 355 16.15 -46.89 -29.16
N PRO A 356 15.01 -47.58 -29.40
CA PRO A 356 15.01 -49.03 -29.53
C PRO A 356 15.79 -49.50 -30.77
N TYR A 357 15.82 -48.72 -31.85
CA TYR A 357 16.60 -49.07 -33.04
C TYR A 357 18.10 -48.89 -32.82
N LEU A 358 18.49 -47.81 -32.11
CA LEU A 358 19.88 -47.55 -31.75
C LEU A 358 20.41 -48.64 -30.80
N GLU A 359 19.62 -49.00 -29.80
CA GLU A 359 19.96 -50.06 -28.83
C GLU A 359 20.12 -51.42 -29.52
N GLN A 360 19.18 -51.80 -30.39
CA GLN A 360 19.29 -53.04 -31.17
C GLN A 360 20.51 -53.03 -32.09
N MET A 361 20.83 -51.90 -32.72
CA MET A 361 21.97 -51.79 -33.62
C MET A 361 23.31 -51.85 -32.87
N LEU A 362 23.42 -51.17 -31.73
CA LEU A 362 24.63 -51.18 -30.90
C LEU A 362 24.85 -52.55 -30.24
N LEU A 363 23.80 -53.20 -29.71
CA LEU A 363 23.90 -54.57 -29.21
C LEU A 363 24.29 -55.54 -30.32
N GLY A 364 23.62 -55.48 -31.49
CA GLY A 364 23.92 -56.34 -32.62
C GLY A 364 25.34 -56.17 -33.18
N LEU A 365 25.86 -54.93 -33.19
CA LEU A 365 27.23 -54.64 -33.60
C LEU A 365 28.27 -54.99 -32.53
N ALA A 366 27.95 -54.83 -31.25
CA ALA A 366 28.82 -55.20 -30.13
C ALA A 366 28.95 -56.72 -29.96
N GLU A 367 27.89 -57.49 -30.26
CA GLU A 367 27.92 -58.96 -30.32
C GLU A 367 28.61 -59.49 -31.59
N SER A 368 28.77 -58.63 -32.60
CA SER A 368 29.40 -59.02 -33.86
C SER A 368 30.91 -59.20 -33.72
N LYS A 369 31.50 -59.89 -34.70
CA LYS A 369 32.97 -60.07 -34.81
C LYS A 369 33.73 -58.77 -35.10
N PHE A 370 33.02 -57.65 -35.28
CA PHE A 370 33.58 -56.32 -35.55
C PHE A 370 33.83 -55.52 -34.28
N ASN A 371 33.54 -56.04 -33.08
CA ASN A 371 33.94 -55.39 -31.84
C ASN A 371 35.36 -55.76 -31.42
N THR A 372 36.34 -55.31 -32.19
CA THR A 372 37.75 -55.66 -31.96
C THR A 372 38.46 -54.72 -30.97
N GLN A 373 38.00 -53.48 -30.87
CA GLN A 373 38.69 -52.44 -30.10
C GLN A 373 38.28 -52.38 -28.62
N PHE A 374 37.01 -52.66 -28.28
CA PHE A 374 36.49 -52.47 -26.92
C PHE A 374 35.49 -53.56 -26.50
N PRO A 375 35.96 -54.75 -26.08
CA PRO A 375 35.09 -55.89 -25.72
C PRO A 375 34.22 -55.65 -24.47
N TYR A 376 34.59 -54.69 -23.61
CA TYR A 376 33.80 -54.34 -22.41
C TYR A 376 32.50 -53.59 -22.75
N LYS A 377 32.38 -52.97 -23.93
CA LYS A 377 31.20 -52.21 -24.35
C LYS A 377 29.95 -53.07 -24.52
N LEU A 378 30.12 -54.37 -24.78
CA LEU A 378 28.99 -55.30 -24.83
C LEU A 378 28.28 -55.40 -23.48
N PHE A 379 29.03 -55.43 -22.38
CA PHE A 379 28.48 -55.45 -21.03
C PHE A 379 27.83 -54.11 -20.68
N GLU A 380 28.39 -53.00 -21.13
CA GLU A 380 27.82 -51.66 -20.92
C GLU A 380 26.47 -51.47 -21.62
N TYR A 381 26.35 -51.90 -22.88
CA TYR A 381 25.09 -51.81 -23.61
C TYR A 381 24.01 -52.77 -23.08
N GLN A 382 24.41 -53.95 -22.58
CA GLN A 382 23.46 -54.90 -21.95
C GLN A 382 22.89 -54.42 -20.61
N ASN A 383 23.63 -53.57 -19.88
CA ASN A 383 23.16 -52.99 -18.62
C ASN A 383 22.18 -51.81 -18.83
N GLY A 384 21.84 -51.51 -20.08
CA GLY A 384 20.90 -50.46 -20.46
C GLY A 384 21.61 -49.21 -20.96
N ILE A 385 21.14 -48.72 -22.10
CA ILE A 385 21.61 -47.49 -22.71
C ILE A 385 20.83 -46.32 -22.11
N LEU A 386 21.52 -45.27 -21.65
CA LEU A 386 20.88 -44.04 -21.17
C LEU A 386 21.13 -42.94 -22.18
N LEU A 387 20.12 -42.58 -22.99
CA LEU A 387 20.21 -41.45 -23.93
C LEU A 387 20.04 -40.13 -23.18
N ASN A 388 21.13 -39.39 -23.02
CA ASN A 388 21.17 -37.99 -22.63
C ASN A 388 22.00 -37.22 -23.67
N GLU A 389 21.94 -35.89 -23.66
CA GLU A 389 22.59 -35.05 -24.67
C GLU A 389 24.11 -35.31 -24.79
N GLY A 390 24.79 -35.71 -23.71
CA GLY A 390 26.22 -36.04 -23.73
C GLY A 390 26.53 -37.49 -24.10
N THR A 391 25.60 -38.43 -23.90
CA THR A 391 25.80 -39.85 -24.19
C THR A 391 25.35 -40.23 -25.59
N VAL A 392 24.39 -39.50 -26.18
CA VAL A 392 23.99 -39.67 -27.59
C VAL A 392 25.22 -39.53 -28.49
N ASP A 393 26.05 -38.52 -28.27
CA ASP A 393 27.27 -38.29 -29.06
C ASP A 393 28.28 -39.44 -28.91
N LEU A 394 28.42 -39.98 -27.69
CA LEU A 394 29.30 -41.13 -27.43
C LEU A 394 28.80 -42.39 -28.16
N TYR A 395 27.50 -42.66 -28.10
CA TYR A 395 26.90 -43.82 -28.77
C TYR A 395 26.91 -43.69 -30.29
N LEU A 396 26.73 -42.49 -30.83
CA LEU A 396 26.83 -42.24 -32.28
C LEU A 396 28.28 -42.37 -32.77
N SER A 397 29.26 -41.89 -32.00
CA SER A 397 30.69 -42.06 -32.29
C SER A 397 31.10 -43.55 -32.28
N ASP A 398 30.55 -44.31 -31.33
CA ASP A 398 30.76 -45.76 -31.27
C ASP A 398 30.15 -46.46 -32.47
N LEU A 399 28.92 -46.09 -32.85
CA LEU A 399 28.25 -46.60 -34.04
C LEU A 399 29.01 -46.25 -35.32
N GLU A 400 29.51 -45.02 -35.46
CA GLU A 400 30.35 -44.60 -36.57
C GLU A 400 31.61 -45.46 -36.68
N THR A 401 32.26 -45.75 -35.55
CA THR A 401 33.44 -46.61 -35.49
C THR A 401 33.10 -48.04 -35.94
N TYR A 402 31.98 -48.60 -35.49
CA TYR A 402 31.50 -49.91 -35.93
C TYR A 402 31.15 -49.96 -37.42
N ILE A 403 30.46 -48.94 -37.94
CA ILE A 403 30.17 -48.80 -39.37
C ILE A 403 31.48 -48.73 -40.16
N MET A 404 32.46 -47.96 -39.70
CA MET A 404 33.76 -47.86 -40.36
C MET A 404 34.49 -49.21 -40.41
N GLU A 405 34.46 -50.01 -39.34
CA GLU A 405 35.05 -51.36 -39.34
C GLU A 405 34.29 -52.32 -40.27
N LEU A 406 32.96 -52.24 -40.30
CA LEU A 406 32.12 -53.02 -41.20
C LEU A 406 32.39 -52.65 -42.66
N LEU A 407 32.52 -51.36 -42.98
CA LEU A 407 32.87 -50.88 -44.31
C LEU A 407 34.28 -51.32 -44.73
N LYS A 408 35.26 -51.27 -43.82
CA LYS A 408 36.61 -51.83 -44.07
C LYS A 408 36.54 -53.33 -44.38
N TYR A 409 35.71 -54.08 -43.66
CA TYR A 409 35.52 -55.50 -43.91
C TYR A 409 34.89 -55.77 -45.28
N ILE A 410 33.83 -55.04 -45.65
CA ILE A 410 33.18 -55.17 -46.96
C ILE A 410 34.16 -54.80 -48.09
N ALA A 411 34.91 -53.71 -47.95
CA ALA A 411 35.91 -53.30 -48.93
C ALA A 411 37.01 -54.36 -49.11
N LYS A 412 37.48 -54.95 -48.00
CA LYS A 412 38.47 -56.04 -48.01
C LYS A 412 37.91 -57.32 -48.66
N LYS A 413 36.65 -57.66 -48.39
CA LYS A 413 35.96 -58.81 -49.00
C LYS A 413 35.76 -58.64 -50.50
N ASN A 414 35.52 -57.40 -50.96
CA ASN A 414 35.31 -57.06 -52.36
C ASN A 414 36.60 -56.72 -53.13
N GLY A 415 37.78 -56.81 -52.49
CA GLY A 415 39.08 -56.57 -53.13
C GLY A 415 39.37 -55.11 -53.51
N LEU A 416 38.62 -54.15 -52.95
CA LEU A 416 38.78 -52.72 -53.23
C LEU A 416 39.84 -52.13 -52.27
N SER A 417 41.00 -51.76 -52.82
CA SER A 417 42.16 -51.30 -52.02
C SER A 417 41.97 -49.94 -51.31
N ASN A 418 40.90 -49.19 -51.63
CA ASN A 418 40.56 -47.93 -50.99
C ASN A 418 39.12 -47.99 -50.42
N ALA A 419 39.01 -48.39 -49.16
CA ALA A 419 37.74 -48.54 -48.44
C ALA A 419 36.97 -47.22 -48.22
N TYR A 420 37.65 -46.07 -48.26
CA TYR A 420 37.06 -44.77 -47.87
C TYR A 420 36.35 -44.03 -49.01
N THR A 421 36.66 -44.29 -50.28
CA THR A 421 36.16 -43.49 -51.40
C THR A 421 35.02 -44.13 -52.21
N SER A 422 34.72 -45.42 -52.00
CA SER A 422 33.70 -46.13 -52.80
C SER A 422 32.41 -46.46 -52.06
N ALA A 423 32.38 -46.36 -50.73
CA ALA A 423 31.19 -46.73 -49.93
C ALA A 423 30.31 -45.54 -49.51
N LEU A 424 30.83 -44.31 -49.51
CA LEU A 424 30.03 -43.10 -49.34
C LEU A 424 29.53 -42.67 -50.73
N LEU A 425 28.40 -43.23 -51.17
CA LEU A 425 27.63 -42.67 -52.28
C LEU A 425 27.09 -41.30 -51.86
N ILE A 426 27.91 -40.26 -52.00
CA ILE A 426 27.53 -38.86 -51.82
C ILE A 426 26.42 -38.46 -52.83
N GLU A 427 26.25 -39.22 -53.92
CA GLU A 427 25.25 -38.97 -54.96
C GLU A 427 23.79 -39.23 -54.55
N GLY A 428 23.53 -39.78 -53.36
CA GLY A 428 22.18 -40.13 -52.88
C GLY A 428 21.54 -39.14 -51.91
N ILE A 429 22.22 -38.05 -51.51
CA ILE A 429 21.63 -37.05 -50.61
C ILE A 429 20.87 -36.03 -51.47
N PRO A 430 19.52 -35.97 -51.45
CA PRO A 430 18.80 -34.93 -52.17
C PRO A 430 19.23 -33.57 -51.62
N GLU A 431 19.73 -32.70 -52.50
CA GLU A 431 19.98 -31.30 -52.18
C GLU A 431 18.68 -30.70 -51.63
N LYS A 432 18.64 -30.37 -50.34
CA LYS A 432 17.55 -29.58 -49.76
C LYS A 432 17.58 -28.21 -50.44
N ASP A 433 16.54 -27.93 -51.23
CA ASP A 433 16.27 -26.61 -51.80
C ASP A 433 16.27 -25.51 -50.72
N PHE A 434 17.39 -24.78 -50.59
CA PHE A 434 17.49 -23.56 -49.79
C PHE A 434 16.91 -22.35 -50.54
N SER A 435 15.68 -22.49 -51.07
CA SER A 435 14.96 -21.40 -51.73
C SER A 435 13.59 -21.13 -51.09
N ALA A 436 13.57 -21.06 -49.76
CA ALA A 436 12.49 -20.39 -49.04
C ALA A 436 13.08 -19.33 -48.11
N LYS A 437 13.05 -18.07 -48.56
CA LYS A 437 13.15 -16.88 -47.70
C LYS A 437 12.01 -16.92 -46.67
N LYS A 438 12.24 -17.60 -45.55
CA LYS A 438 11.60 -17.24 -44.28
C LYS A 438 12.46 -16.15 -43.66
N GLN A 439 11.84 -15.00 -43.48
CA GLN A 439 12.38 -13.89 -42.72
C GLN A 439 12.78 -14.40 -41.34
N VAL A 440 14.09 -14.37 -41.08
CA VAL A 440 14.62 -14.38 -39.72
C VAL A 440 14.24 -13.02 -39.15
N GLU A 441 13.21 -13.01 -38.29
CA GLU A 441 13.07 -11.97 -37.27
C GLU A 441 14.35 -12.01 -36.44
N GLN A 442 15.21 -11.03 -36.69
CA GLN A 442 16.33 -10.71 -35.84
C GLN A 442 15.78 -10.40 -34.45
N GLN A 443 16.31 -11.10 -33.45
CA GLN A 443 16.18 -10.72 -32.06
C GLN A 443 16.61 -9.25 -31.91
N PRO A 444 15.89 -8.42 -31.14
CA PRO A 444 16.36 -7.08 -30.85
C PRO A 444 17.60 -7.19 -29.97
N ASN A 445 18.72 -6.81 -30.57
CA ASN A 445 19.96 -6.46 -29.90
C ASN A 445 19.64 -5.39 -28.85
N ILE A 446 19.94 -5.68 -27.58
CA ILE A 446 19.84 -4.72 -26.47
C ILE A 446 21.01 -3.74 -26.61
N PRO A 447 20.78 -2.44 -26.87
CA PRO A 447 21.82 -1.44 -26.70
C PRO A 447 21.80 -0.99 -25.24
N ILE A 448 22.91 -1.26 -24.56
CA ILE A 448 23.35 -0.48 -23.40
C ILE A 448 23.55 0.96 -23.91
N THR A 449 22.90 1.95 -23.30
CA THR A 449 23.31 3.35 -23.48
C THR A 449 23.19 4.10 -22.17
N ASN A 450 24.36 4.57 -21.72
CA ASN A 450 24.56 5.57 -20.71
C ASN A 450 23.94 6.92 -21.15
N ASN A 451 23.40 7.64 -20.16
CA ASN A 451 23.44 9.10 -19.93
C ASN A 451 23.76 10.03 -21.13
N GLN A 452 22.81 10.90 -21.51
CA GLN A 452 22.81 12.37 -21.26
C GLN A 452 21.83 13.11 -22.21
N GLU A 453 20.97 13.93 -21.59
CA GLU A 453 20.44 15.24 -22.00
C GLU A 453 19.91 15.47 -23.44
N THR A 454 18.62 15.82 -23.56
CA THR A 454 18.17 17.21 -23.79
C THR A 454 16.63 17.31 -23.87
N ASP A 455 16.15 18.44 -23.38
CA ASP A 455 14.77 18.83 -23.10
C ASP A 455 13.84 18.96 -24.33
N GLU A 456 12.53 18.78 -24.11
CA GLU A 456 11.56 19.89 -23.99
C GLU A 456 10.10 19.37 -24.08
N ASN A 457 9.26 19.86 -23.16
CA ASN A 457 7.79 19.78 -23.11
C ASN A 457 7.15 18.62 -22.30
N ASN A 458 7.23 18.73 -20.97
CA ASN A 458 6.13 18.34 -20.08
C ASN A 458 6.19 19.11 -18.73
N PRO A 459 5.05 19.42 -18.10
CA PRO A 459 4.98 20.35 -16.98
C PRO A 459 5.42 19.70 -15.65
N SER A 460 6.46 20.28 -15.07
CA SER A 460 6.74 20.42 -13.63
C SER A 460 6.37 19.26 -12.70
N PHE A 461 7.22 18.24 -12.63
CA PHE A 461 7.47 17.53 -11.37
C PHE A 461 8.72 18.11 -10.73
N LEU A 462 8.59 18.52 -9.46
CA LEU A 462 9.64 19.11 -8.64
C LEU A 462 10.76 18.09 -8.41
N ASN A 463 12.00 18.49 -8.69
CA ASN A 463 13.21 17.75 -8.38
C ASN A 463 13.58 18.02 -6.92
N ASP A 464 13.69 16.99 -6.09
CA ASP A 464 13.90 17.08 -4.63
C ASP A 464 15.19 17.81 -4.22
N ASN A 465 16.13 18.05 -5.14
CA ASN A 465 17.34 18.84 -4.90
C ASN A 465 17.15 20.36 -4.96
N GLN A 466 15.97 20.87 -5.36
CA GLN A 466 15.68 22.31 -5.36
C GLN A 466 15.02 22.81 -4.07
N LEU A 467 14.56 21.90 -3.18
CA LEU A 467 13.96 22.28 -1.89
C LEU A 467 14.95 22.94 -0.92
N TYR A 468 16.26 22.75 -1.11
CA TYR A 468 17.28 23.33 -0.24
C TYR A 468 17.77 24.71 -0.67
N ASN A 469 17.27 25.26 -1.78
CA ASN A 469 17.57 26.64 -2.17
C ASN A 469 16.43 27.58 -1.73
N TYR A 470 16.68 28.30 -0.64
CA TYR A 470 15.75 29.23 0.01
C TYR A 470 15.09 30.23 -0.98
N GLN A 471 15.83 30.68 -1.99
CA GLN A 471 15.32 31.63 -2.98
C GLN A 471 14.25 31.02 -3.89
N SER A 472 14.47 29.78 -4.34
CA SER A 472 13.52 29.05 -5.20
C SER A 472 12.22 28.72 -4.46
N PHE A 473 12.33 28.34 -3.18
CA PHE A 473 11.17 28.09 -2.34
C PHE A 473 10.33 29.36 -2.11
N LYS A 474 10.98 30.50 -1.87
CA LYS A 474 10.31 31.80 -1.69
C LYS A 474 9.54 32.21 -2.95
N ASP A 475 10.15 32.06 -4.12
CA ASP A 475 9.50 32.43 -5.38
C ASP A 475 8.32 31.50 -5.72
N HIS A 476 8.42 30.20 -5.38
CA HIS A 476 7.30 29.26 -5.53
C HIS A 476 6.15 29.54 -4.55
N ALA A 477 6.47 29.89 -3.30
CA ALA A 477 5.46 30.25 -2.30
C ALA A 477 4.69 31.52 -2.70
N ILE A 478 5.37 32.53 -3.26
CA ILE A 478 4.75 33.75 -3.77
C ILE A 478 3.81 33.44 -4.94
N ASN A 479 4.23 32.59 -5.88
CA ASN A 479 3.43 32.21 -7.04
C ASN A 479 2.16 31.41 -6.67
N ILE A 480 2.23 30.57 -5.63
CA ILE A 480 1.06 29.85 -5.09
C ILE A 480 0.09 30.83 -4.40
N LEU A 481 0.61 31.82 -3.65
CA LEU A 481 -0.20 32.85 -3.01
C LEU A 481 -0.94 33.74 -4.03
N ASP A 482 -0.28 34.10 -5.13
CA ASP A 482 -0.89 34.92 -6.17
C ASP A 482 -1.95 34.14 -6.98
N LYS A 483 -1.73 32.85 -7.24
CA LYS A 483 -2.78 31.98 -7.80
C LYS A 483 -3.99 31.87 -6.87
N LYS A 484 -3.77 31.78 -5.56
CA LYS A 484 -4.87 31.70 -4.57
C LYS A 484 -5.69 33.00 -4.52
N LYS A 485 -5.04 34.16 -4.72
CA LYS A 485 -5.74 35.46 -4.83
C LYS A 485 -6.61 35.57 -6.08
N GLN A 486 -6.18 35.00 -7.21
CA GLN A 486 -6.97 35.00 -8.46
C GLN A 486 -8.25 34.16 -8.36
N TYR A 487 -8.27 33.09 -7.55
CA TYR A 487 -9.47 32.28 -7.34
C TYR A 487 -10.46 32.88 -6.33
N GLN A 488 -10.06 33.90 -5.55
CA GLN A 488 -10.94 34.56 -4.58
C GLN A 488 -11.65 35.80 -5.13
N SER A 489 -11.37 36.23 -6.36
CA SER A 489 -11.98 37.41 -6.99
C SER A 489 -13.01 37.08 -8.08
N VAL A 490 -13.79 36.01 -7.93
CA VAL A 490 -14.99 35.80 -8.77
C VAL A 490 -16.22 36.29 -7.99
N PRO A 491 -16.97 37.29 -8.47
CA PRO A 491 -18.14 37.80 -7.77
C PRO A 491 -19.34 36.86 -7.93
N ASN A 492 -19.97 36.51 -6.81
CA ASN A 492 -21.32 35.96 -6.78
C ASN A 492 -22.31 37.00 -7.32
N ASN A 493 -22.98 36.69 -8.43
CA ASN A 493 -24.19 37.39 -8.84
C ASN A 493 -25.28 36.42 -9.30
N VAL A 494 -26.49 36.86 -9.00
CA VAL A 494 -27.76 36.16 -8.80
C VAL A 494 -28.58 36.03 -10.10
N ASP A 495 -29.53 35.09 -10.08
CA ASP A 495 -30.77 34.95 -10.87
C ASP A 495 -30.72 34.60 -12.37
N SER A 496 -31.38 33.49 -12.72
CA SER A 496 -32.74 33.51 -13.31
C SER A 496 -33.21 32.12 -13.77
N SER A 497 -34.42 31.74 -13.34
CA SER A 497 -35.32 30.82 -14.08
C SER A 497 -35.72 31.48 -15.42
N PRO A 498 -36.15 30.79 -16.51
CA PRO A 498 -37.38 29.98 -16.48
C PRO A 498 -37.56 28.86 -17.54
N GLN A 499 -38.73 28.22 -17.43
CA GLN A 499 -39.55 27.55 -18.46
C GLN A 499 -39.44 26.03 -18.69
N GLN A 500 -40.46 25.39 -18.10
CA GLN A 500 -41.22 24.24 -18.61
C GLN A 500 -41.32 24.18 -20.15
N LYS A 501 -41.14 22.97 -20.71
CA LYS A 501 -41.96 22.49 -21.83
C LYS A 501 -42.17 20.97 -21.71
N ASN A 502 -43.45 20.62 -21.79
CA ASN A 502 -44.06 19.31 -21.87
C ASN A 502 -43.37 18.35 -22.83
N LEU A 503 -43.36 17.05 -22.49
CA LEU A 503 -43.73 15.98 -23.40
C LEU A 503 -44.33 14.83 -22.57
N ASP A 504 -45.64 14.73 -22.71
CA ASP A 504 -46.54 13.70 -22.23
C ASP A 504 -46.63 12.57 -23.27
N SER A 505 -47.22 11.45 -22.86
CA SER A 505 -47.71 10.28 -23.62
C SER A 505 -46.81 9.05 -23.80
N GLY A 506 -47.15 8.02 -23.00
CA GLY A 506 -46.82 6.60 -23.21
C GLY A 506 -47.48 5.73 -22.13
N PRO A 507 -48.41 4.80 -22.43
CA PRO A 507 -49.55 4.53 -21.55
C PRO A 507 -49.38 3.36 -20.56
N ASN A 508 -50.07 3.54 -19.43
CA ASN A 508 -50.81 2.56 -18.63
C ASN A 508 -50.74 1.07 -19.06
N LYS A 509 -50.20 0.23 -18.18
CA LYS A 509 -50.79 -1.09 -17.89
C LYS A 509 -50.86 -1.31 -16.38
N VAL A 510 -52.09 -1.18 -15.90
CA VAL A 510 -52.60 -1.62 -14.61
C VAL A 510 -52.50 -3.14 -14.53
N LEU A 511 -51.84 -3.68 -13.50
CA LEU A 511 -52.16 -4.98 -12.92
C LEU A 511 -51.96 -4.88 -11.40
N ARG A 512 -53.07 -4.62 -10.70
CA ARG A 512 -53.23 -4.90 -9.27
C ARG A 512 -53.21 -6.42 -9.09
N GLY A 513 -52.38 -6.89 -8.17
CA GLY A 513 -52.43 -8.25 -7.64
C GLY A 513 -52.10 -8.18 -6.15
N ASN A 514 -53.15 -8.09 -5.34
CA ASN A 514 -53.11 -8.38 -3.91
C ASN A 514 -52.45 -9.74 -3.67
N TYR A 515 -51.58 -9.86 -2.67
CA TYR A 515 -51.63 -10.95 -1.71
C TYR A 515 -50.98 -10.50 -0.41
N MET A 516 -51.82 -10.33 0.62
CA MET A 516 -51.44 -10.61 1.99
C MET A 516 -51.27 -12.13 2.13
N LYS A 517 -50.11 -12.56 2.57
CA LYS A 517 -49.92 -13.44 3.73
C LYS A 517 -48.47 -13.35 4.18
#